data_AF-A0A2V5Y0B2-F1
#
_entry.id   AF-A0A2V5Y0B2-F1
#
_cell.length_a   1.000
_cell.length_b   1.000
_cell.length_c   1.000
_cell.angle_alpha   90.00
_cell.angle_beta   90.00
_cell.angle_gamma   90.00
#
_symmetry.space_group_name_H-M   'P 1'
#
loop_
_entity.id
_entity.type
_entity.pdbx_description
1 polymer ?
#
loop_
_entity_poly.entity_id
_entity_poly.type
_entity_poly.pdbx_seq_one_letter_code
_entity_poly.pdbx_strand_id
1 'polypeptide(L)'
;MSDDDLIVVRDFLLKGMPWDLSRPRFMDFQREHIQDKTDGDPTFPARLRQVALETLMSEEPEIVCCALTALAFVGTRHDLALVEKFTNHNHSKISRFANTSLFEIRKADRAA
;
A
#
# COMPACT_ATOMS: atom_id res chain seq x y z
N MET A 1 -1.73 -16.52 -13.29
CA MET A 1 -2.21 -16.20 -11.93
C MET A 1 -3.63 -16.68 -11.85
N SER A 2 -3.96 -17.52 -10.87
CA SER A 2 -5.35 -17.92 -10.62
C SER A 2 -6.06 -16.79 -9.87
N ASP A 3 -7.39 -16.72 -10.00
CA ASP A 3 -8.20 -15.76 -9.26
C ASP A 3 -8.09 -15.98 -7.72
N ASP A 4 -7.85 -17.22 -7.29
CA ASP A 4 -7.65 -17.59 -5.89
C ASP A 4 -6.43 -16.89 -5.26
N ASP A 5 -5.38 -16.65 -6.03
CA ASP A 5 -4.15 -15.98 -5.55
C ASP A 5 -4.40 -14.50 -5.23
N LEU A 6 -5.26 -13.83 -6.02
CA LEU A 6 -5.60 -12.42 -5.82
C LEU A 6 -6.56 -12.23 -4.64
N ILE A 7 -7.39 -13.24 -4.33
CA ILE A 7 -8.28 -13.22 -3.17
C ILE A 7 -7.47 -13.12 -1.87
N VAL A 8 -6.42 -13.93 -1.73
CA VAL A 8 -5.56 -13.91 -0.52
C VAL A 8 -4.91 -12.55 -0.32
N VAL A 9 -4.41 -11.95 -1.40
CA VAL A 9 -3.77 -10.62 -1.36
C VAL A 9 -4.78 -9.51 -1.05
N ARG A 10 -5.98 -9.59 -1.62
CA ARG A 10 -7.08 -8.66 -1.31
C ARG A 10 -7.51 -8.78 0.15
N ASP A 11 -7.61 -9.99 0.68
CA ASP A 11 -7.91 -10.20 2.09
C ASP A 11 -6.82 -9.63 3.01
N PHE A 12 -5.55 -9.83 2.66
CA PHE A 12 -4.43 -9.20 3.35
C PHE A 12 -4.54 -7.67 3.32
N LEU A 13 -4.82 -7.08 2.15
CA LEU A 13 -4.95 -5.64 1.99
C LEU A 13 -6.05 -5.06 2.88
N LEU A 14 -7.22 -5.70 2.93
CA LEU A 14 -8.39 -5.15 3.61
C LEU A 14 -8.40 -5.44 5.11
N LYS A 15 -7.89 -6.60 5.54
CA LYS A 15 -7.95 -7.05 6.94
C LYS A 15 -6.62 -6.89 7.68
N GLY A 16 -5.49 -6.93 6.96
CA GLY A 16 -4.14 -6.93 7.55
C GLY A 16 -3.50 -5.54 7.69
N MET A 17 -4.06 -4.51 7.07
CA MET A 17 -3.44 -3.18 6.94
C MET A 17 -3.99 -2.03 7.84
N PRO A 18 -4.75 -2.22 8.93
CA PRO A 18 -5.40 -1.09 9.61
C PRO A 18 -4.48 -0.43 10.65
N TRP A 19 -3.31 0.07 10.24
CA TRP A 19 -2.38 0.74 11.14
C TRP A 19 -2.14 2.20 10.77
N ASP A 20 -2.08 3.07 11.78
CA ASP A 20 -1.76 4.48 11.56
C ASP A 20 -0.27 4.65 11.22
N LEU A 21 0.02 4.87 9.94
CA LEU A 21 1.38 5.04 9.41
C LEU A 21 2.10 6.28 9.97
N SER A 22 1.41 7.18 10.68
CA SER A 22 2.07 8.25 11.43
C SER A 22 2.84 7.74 12.66
N ARG A 23 2.65 6.47 13.06
CA ARG A 23 3.35 5.86 14.19
C ARG A 23 4.49 4.96 13.69
N PRO A 24 5.77 5.28 13.98
CA PRO A 24 6.91 4.52 13.49
C PRO A 24 6.85 3.01 13.77
N ARG A 25 6.43 2.62 14.99
CA ARG A 25 6.31 1.19 15.34
C ARG A 25 5.37 0.41 14.42
N PHE A 26 4.30 1.04 13.95
CA PHE A 26 3.36 0.41 13.03
C PHE A 26 3.93 0.26 11.62
N MET A 27 4.79 1.18 11.20
CA MET A 27 5.55 1.03 9.96
C MET A 27 6.49 -0.18 10.01
N ASP A 28 7.15 -0.39 11.16
CA ASP A 28 8.07 -1.53 11.34
C ASP A 28 7.32 -2.86 11.32
N PHE A 29 6.22 -2.99 12.08
CA PHE A 29 5.37 -4.20 12.05
C PHE A 29 4.81 -4.48 10.67
N GLN A 30 4.38 -3.45 9.94
CA GLN A 30 3.84 -3.63 8.60
C GLN A 30 4.92 -4.08 7.60
N ARG A 31 6.14 -3.56 7.75
CA ARG A 31 7.30 -3.97 6.96
C ARG A 31 7.65 -5.43 7.23
N GLU A 32 7.73 -5.83 8.50
CA GLU A 32 7.98 -7.22 8.92
C GLU A 32 6.91 -8.16 8.35
N HIS A 33 5.62 -7.81 8.50
CA HIS A 33 4.54 -8.64 7.98
C HIS A 33 4.58 -8.78 6.45
N ILE A 34 4.91 -7.72 5.71
CA ILE A 34 5.08 -7.82 4.26
C ILE A 34 6.31 -8.65 3.91
N GLN A 35 7.41 -8.53 4.68
CA GLN A 35 8.60 -9.35 4.49
C GLN A 35 8.30 -10.82 4.71
N ASP A 36 7.61 -11.20 5.78
CA ASP A 36 7.21 -12.58 6.06
C ASP A 36 6.38 -13.19 4.91
N LYS A 37 5.45 -12.40 4.35
CA LYS A 37 4.68 -12.81 3.17
C LYS A 37 5.55 -12.94 1.92
N THR A 38 6.55 -12.09 1.77
CA THR A 38 7.49 -12.10 0.64
C THR A 38 8.46 -13.27 0.72
N ASP A 39 8.93 -13.62 1.91
CA ASP A 39 9.80 -14.76 2.14
C ASP A 39 9.07 -16.08 1.88
N GLY A 40 7.78 -16.15 2.22
CA GLY A 40 6.91 -17.26 1.86
C GLY A 40 6.52 -17.29 0.38
N ASP A 41 6.45 -16.12 -0.27
CA ASP A 41 6.09 -15.98 -1.69
C ASP A 41 6.72 -14.71 -2.32
N PRO A 42 7.82 -14.86 -3.09
CA PRO A 42 8.53 -13.72 -3.68
C PRO A 42 7.69 -12.88 -4.66
N THR A 43 6.57 -13.42 -5.16
CA THR A 43 5.67 -12.69 -6.08
C THR A 43 4.61 -11.87 -5.34
N PHE A 44 4.50 -12.02 -4.01
CA PHE A 44 3.54 -11.33 -3.18
C PHE A 44 3.59 -9.80 -3.31
N PRO A 45 4.76 -9.12 -3.28
CA PRO A 45 4.81 -7.66 -3.42
C PRO A 45 4.23 -7.15 -4.75
N ALA A 46 4.50 -7.85 -5.85
CA ALA A 46 3.99 -7.48 -7.17
C ALA A 46 2.46 -7.60 -7.24
N ARG A 47 1.90 -8.67 -6.68
CA ARG A 47 0.44 -8.86 -6.59
C ARG A 47 -0.20 -7.87 -5.64
N LEU A 48 0.41 -7.62 -4.47
CA LEU A 48 -0.08 -6.63 -3.51
C LEU A 48 -0.13 -5.23 -4.13
N ARG A 49 0.90 -4.86 -4.89
CA ARG A 49 0.91 -3.61 -5.65
C ARG A 49 -0.24 -3.57 -6.66
N GLN A 50 -0.43 -4.63 -7.45
CA GLN A 50 -1.52 -4.69 -8.42
C GLN A 50 -2.89 -4.50 -7.76
N VAL A 51 -3.19 -5.30 -6.73
CA VAL A 51 -4.46 -5.23 -5.99
C VAL A 51 -4.65 -3.85 -5.37
N ALA A 52 -3.60 -3.25 -4.80
CA ALA A 52 -3.67 -1.91 -4.23
C ALA A 52 -4.02 -0.85 -5.29
N LEU A 53 -3.40 -0.91 -6.48
CA LEU A 53 -3.69 0.01 -7.59
C LEU A 53 -5.14 -0.12 -8.07
N GLU A 54 -5.67 -1.34 -8.19
CA GLU A 54 -7.08 -1.58 -8.51
C GLU A 54 -8.01 -1.01 -7.42
N THR A 55 -7.60 -1.16 -6.16
CA THR A 55 -8.38 -0.78 -4.97
C THR A 55 -8.43 0.73 -4.74
N LEU A 56 -7.48 1.51 -5.29
CA LEU A 56 -7.51 2.99 -5.25
C LEU A 56 -8.76 3.60 -5.91
N MET A 57 -9.44 2.85 -6.77
CA MET A 57 -10.66 3.29 -7.44
C MET A 57 -11.93 3.17 -6.58
N SER A 58 -11.82 2.65 -5.35
CA SER A 58 -12.94 2.52 -4.42
C SER A 58 -13.47 3.88 -3.97
N GLU A 59 -14.79 3.96 -3.77
CA GLU A 59 -15.44 5.13 -3.16
C GLU A 59 -15.32 5.12 -1.63
N GLU A 60 -14.97 3.97 -1.04
CA GLU A 60 -14.86 3.82 0.42
C GLU A 60 -13.50 4.35 0.93
N PRO A 61 -13.48 5.38 1.80
CA PRO A 61 -12.23 6.01 2.21
C PRO A 61 -11.25 5.09 2.94
N GLU A 62 -11.76 4.13 3.70
CA GLU A 62 -10.93 3.16 4.43
C GLU A 62 -10.20 2.22 3.47
N ILE A 63 -10.90 1.75 2.44
CA ILE A 63 -10.34 0.90 1.39
C ILE A 63 -9.23 1.65 0.63
N VAL A 64 -9.45 2.93 0.30
CA VAL A 64 -8.43 3.78 -0.32
C VAL A 64 -7.21 3.96 0.60
N CYS A 65 -7.42 4.14 1.91
CA CYS A 65 -6.32 4.24 2.87
C CYS A 65 -5.50 2.94 2.94
N CYS A 66 -6.14 1.76 2.90
CA CYS A 66 -5.45 0.47 2.86
C CYS A 66 -4.59 0.34 1.59
N ALA A 67 -5.12 0.73 0.43
CA ALA A 67 -4.38 0.75 -0.83
C ALA A 67 -3.15 1.67 -0.77
N LEU A 68 -3.33 2.91 -0.30
CA LEU A 68 -2.22 3.86 -0.15
C LEU A 68 -1.15 3.35 0.83
N THR A 69 -1.58 2.66 1.89
CA THR A 69 -0.67 2.01 2.84
C THR A 69 0.16 0.94 2.16
N ALA A 70 -0.47 0.02 1.43
CA ALA A 70 0.27 -1.02 0.70
C ALA A 70 1.29 -0.42 -0.26
N LEU A 71 0.90 0.61 -1.03
CA LEU A 71 1.80 1.30 -1.95
C LEU A 71 2.98 1.98 -1.26
N ALA A 72 2.87 2.35 0.02
CA ALA A 72 4.01 2.88 0.77
C ALA A 72 5.16 1.86 0.92
N PHE A 73 4.85 0.56 0.86
CA PHE A 73 5.82 -0.53 1.02
C PHE A 73 6.21 -1.21 -0.29
N VAL A 74 5.24 -1.40 -1.20
CA VAL A 74 5.43 -2.16 -2.45
C VAL A 74 5.29 -1.31 -3.71
N GLY A 75 5.01 -0.01 -3.56
CA GLY A 75 4.91 0.93 -4.67
C GLY A 75 6.27 1.21 -5.30
N THR A 76 6.22 1.64 -6.56
CA THR A 76 7.38 1.96 -7.40
C THR A 76 7.29 3.40 -7.89
N ARG A 77 8.38 3.91 -8.48
CA ARG A 77 8.38 5.25 -9.10
C ARG A 77 7.25 5.49 -10.12
N HIS A 78 6.78 4.43 -10.78
CA HIS A 78 5.71 4.52 -11.78
C HIS A 78 4.34 4.81 -11.15
N ASP A 79 4.19 4.56 -9.85
CA ASP A 79 2.93 4.76 -9.13
C ASP A 79 2.79 6.19 -8.58
N LEU A 80 3.88 6.97 -8.55
CA LEU A 80 3.92 8.30 -7.95
C LEU A 80 2.84 9.23 -8.50
N ALA A 81 2.70 9.31 -9.82
CA ALA A 81 1.71 10.18 -10.47
C ALA A 81 0.26 9.77 -10.16
N LEU A 82 0.02 8.49 -9.86
CA LEU A 82 -1.31 8.03 -9.46
C LEU A 82 -1.59 8.40 -8.00
N VAL A 83 -0.65 8.12 -7.09
CA VAL A 83 -0.76 8.42 -5.66
C VAL A 83 -0.88 9.93 -5.42
N GLU A 84 -0.18 10.75 -6.22
CA GLU A 84 -0.20 12.21 -6.09
C GLU A 84 -1.60 12.83 -6.22
N LYS A 85 -2.49 12.21 -7.00
CA LYS A 85 -3.89 12.64 -7.14
C LYS A 85 -4.67 12.63 -5.83
N PHE A 86 -4.23 11.84 -4.85
CA PHE A 86 -4.89 11.69 -3.55
C PHE A 86 -4.34 12.65 -2.48
N THR A 87 -3.28 13.42 -2.76
CA THR A 87 -2.64 14.31 -1.77
C THR A 87 -3.51 15.50 -1.35
N ASN A 88 -4.43 15.92 -2.21
CA ASN A 88 -5.38 17.02 -1.98
C ASN A 88 -6.83 16.52 -1.87
N HIS A 89 -7.02 15.28 -1.42
CA HIS A 89 -8.35 14.70 -1.28
C HIS A 89 -9.16 15.39 -0.17
N ASN A 90 -10.49 15.48 -0.34
CA ASN A 90 -11.39 16.10 0.64
C ASN A 90 -11.37 15.40 2.00
N HIS A 91 -11.12 14.08 1.98
CA HIS A 91 -10.97 13.28 3.20
C HIS A 91 -9.53 13.38 3.72
N SER A 92 -9.33 14.10 4.83
CA SER A 92 -8.01 14.39 5.41
C SER A 92 -7.12 13.15 5.64
N LYS A 93 -7.72 12.03 6.06
CA LYS A 93 -7.00 10.75 6.23
C LYS A 93 -6.38 10.25 4.93
N ILE A 94 -7.10 10.28 3.81
CA ILE A 94 -6.59 9.87 2.50
C ILE A 94 -5.40 10.73 2.11
N SER A 95 -5.53 12.05 2.22
CA SER A 95 -4.44 13.00 1.92
C SER A 95 -3.19 12.72 2.74
N ARG A 96 -3.34 12.44 4.04
CA ARG A 96 -2.22 12.08 4.91
C ARG A 96 -1.54 10.78 4.45
N PHE A 97 -2.31 9.72 4.18
CA PHE A 97 -1.77 8.44 3.75
C PHE A 97 -1.10 8.53 2.37
N ALA A 98 -1.65 9.32 1.45
CA ALA A 98 -1.06 9.56 0.14
C ALA A 98 0.31 10.26 0.26
N ASN A 99 0.42 11.28 1.12
CA ASN A 99 1.69 11.95 1.37
C ASN A 99 2.75 11.00 1.97
N THR A 100 2.36 10.17 2.95
CA THR A 100 3.27 9.15 3.51
C THR A 100 3.70 8.13 2.44
N SER A 101 2.75 7.66 1.63
CA SER A 101 3.00 6.71 0.54
C SER A 101 4.00 7.28 -0.48
N LEU A 102 3.80 8.52 -0.94
CA LEU A 102 4.75 9.20 -1.83
C LEU A 102 6.14 9.33 -1.22
N PHE A 103 6.23 9.67 0.07
CA PHE A 103 7.51 9.79 0.76
C PHE A 103 8.27 8.45 0.76
N GLU A 104 7.61 7.36 1.15
CA GLU A 104 8.25 6.05 1.24
C GLU A 104 8.61 5.49 -0.15
N ILE A 105 7.75 5.66 -1.18
CA ILE A 105 8.09 5.27 -2.56
C ILE A 105 9.35 6.01 -3.04
N ARG A 106 9.43 7.34 -2.84
CA ARG A 106 10.62 8.13 -3.22
C ARG A 106 11.85 7.76 -2.41
N LYS A 107 11.69 7.35 -1.16
CA LYS A 107 12.79 6.90 -0.31
C LYS A 107 13.32 5.55 -0.78
N ALA A 108 12.45 4.60 -1.12
CA ALA A 108 12.82 3.30 -1.66
C ALA A 108 13.52 3.42 -3.02
N ASP A 109 12.99 4.24 -3.93
CA ASP A 109 13.57 4.46 -5.27
C ASP A 109 14.99 5.05 -5.23
N ARG A 110 15.34 5.83 -4.19
CA ARG A 110 16.70 6.36 -3.98
C ARG A 110 17.68 5.34 -3.39
N ALA A 111 17.18 4.27 -2.80
CA ALA A 111 17.98 3.24 -2.16
C ALA A 111 18.24 2.03 -3.08
N ALA A 112 17.55 1.94 -4.22
CA ALA A 112 17.68 0.90 -5.24
C ALA A 112 18.66 1.32 -6.35
#